data_AF-A0A7Y9ZD37-F1
#
_entry.id   AF-A0A7Y9ZD37-F1
#
_cell.length_a   1.000
_cell.length_b   1.000
_cell.length_c   1.000
_cell.angle_alpha   90.00
_cell.angle_beta   90.00
_cell.angle_gamma   90.00
#
_symmetry.space_group_name_H-M   'P 1'
#
loop_
_entity.id
_entity.type
_entity.pdbx_description
1 polymer ?
#
loop_
_entity_poly.entity_id
_entity_poly.type
_entity_poly.pdbx_seq_one_letter_code
_entity_poly.pdbx_strand_id
1 'polypeptide(L)'
;MATRRRTLLAITLLVGGGALGACAEDHPVEAGDVVAAGGQPIRTPAFDVRLPTGTLEVRLRAATPTVSASDTAEGEELPAVDGVRYLGVGWELRPTGTPPGSTGLFAGVDERPTLTLVGEGERIDLAVHDAAAGVFAAVPEDLPETGHLEVGFDGVVQQVSLDGYEVEPGAAAALYDDPPAGRQEQDCSGSAAEVGVTVDQTCGALLVEVPWAPEAGWAPTGTTWAAIRLEARLDTAEVGRGTGAASYTVTGAEVTATLGGEPPVATLERPATGAGDTNAWLVFAEPDAPADLAVTAEYAADRTSGSEDRPATARFTTASTTRVTP
;
A
#
# COMPACT_ATOMS: atom_id res chain seq x y z
N MET A 1 41.70 1.03 27.24
CA MET A 1 42.59 -0.02 26.72
C MET A 1 41.74 -1.22 26.31
N ALA A 2 41.45 -1.38 25.02
CA ALA A 2 41.08 -2.64 24.40
C ALA A 2 41.14 -2.44 22.87
N THR A 3 42.21 -2.96 22.28
CA THR A 3 42.61 -2.76 20.88
C THR A 3 41.86 -3.77 20.00
N ARG A 4 40.91 -3.34 19.17
CA ARG A 4 40.31 -4.21 18.13
C ARG A 4 41.01 -4.02 16.80
N ARG A 5 41.53 -5.14 16.29
CA ARG A 5 42.37 -5.28 15.11
C ARG A 5 41.59 -5.02 13.83
N ARG A 6 42.22 -4.27 12.93
CA ARG A 6 41.88 -4.07 11.52
C ARG A 6 42.12 -5.36 10.74
N THR A 7 41.13 -5.77 9.94
CA THR A 7 41.33 -6.71 8.83
C THR A 7 40.99 -5.96 7.54
N LEU A 8 42.02 -5.48 6.86
CA LEU A 8 41.96 -4.94 5.51
C LEU A 8 42.04 -6.13 4.54
N LEU A 9 40.92 -6.49 3.92
CA LEU A 9 40.93 -7.36 2.75
C LEU A 9 41.00 -6.45 1.51
N ALA A 10 42.18 -6.37 0.91
CA ALA A 10 42.40 -5.73 -0.38
C ALA A 10 42.01 -6.72 -1.47
N ILE A 11 40.86 -6.50 -2.12
CA ILE A 11 40.47 -7.23 -3.32
C ILE A 11 40.96 -6.40 -4.52
N THR A 12 42.01 -6.93 -5.17
CA THR A 12 42.53 -6.44 -6.45
C THR A 12 41.56 -6.85 -7.55
N LEU A 13 40.67 -5.95 -7.99
CA LEU A 13 39.80 -6.20 -9.14
C LEU A 13 40.54 -5.82 -10.43
N LEU A 14 40.73 -6.82 -11.29
CA LEU A 14 41.35 -6.72 -12.61
C LEU A 14 40.59 -5.71 -13.50
N VAL A 15 41.29 -4.68 -13.96
CA VAL A 15 40.88 -3.85 -15.09
C VAL A 15 41.24 -4.62 -16.37
N GLY A 16 40.34 -5.49 -16.81
CA GLY A 16 40.40 -6.15 -18.10
C GLY A 16 39.70 -5.30 -19.16
N GLY A 17 40.48 -4.53 -19.92
CA GLY A 17 40.02 -3.87 -21.14
C GLY A 17 39.73 -4.90 -22.22
N GLY A 18 38.47 -5.27 -22.36
CA GLY A 18 37.93 -6.03 -23.49
C GLY A 18 37.28 -5.07 -24.48
N ALA A 19 37.72 -5.11 -25.72
CA ALA A 19 37.09 -4.41 -26.83
C ALA A 19 35.62 -4.90 -26.99
N LEU A 20 34.66 -4.01 -26.75
CA LEU A 20 33.24 -4.25 -27.00
C LEU A 20 32.98 -4.14 -28.52
N GLY A 21 33.47 -5.12 -29.28
CA GLY A 21 32.82 -5.49 -30.52
C GLY A 21 31.58 -6.30 -30.13
N ALA A 22 30.43 -5.64 -30.07
CA ALA A 22 29.14 -6.30 -29.95
C ALA A 22 28.87 -7.06 -31.26
N CYS A 23 29.48 -8.24 -31.39
CA CYS A 23 28.91 -9.28 -32.22
C CYS A 23 27.64 -9.69 -31.48
N ALA A 24 26.49 -9.24 -31.97
CA ALA A 24 25.21 -9.85 -31.64
C ALA A 24 25.34 -11.32 -32.08
N GLU A 25 25.69 -12.18 -31.13
CA GLU A 25 25.55 -13.61 -31.34
C GLU A 25 24.05 -13.84 -31.45
N ASP A 26 23.60 -14.35 -32.59
CA ASP A 26 22.21 -14.76 -32.84
C ASP A 26 21.85 -15.86 -31.83
N HIS A 27 21.50 -15.46 -30.61
CA HIS A 27 20.98 -16.37 -29.60
C HIS A 27 19.52 -16.62 -29.98
N PRO A 28 19.17 -17.85 -30.39
CA PRO A 28 17.79 -18.18 -30.69
C PRO A 28 16.97 -17.99 -29.43
N VAL A 29 15.80 -17.36 -29.57
CA VAL A 29 14.89 -17.15 -28.43
C VAL A 29 14.39 -18.49 -27.93
N GLU A 30 14.58 -18.75 -26.65
CA GLU A 30 14.14 -19.97 -25.96
C GLU A 30 12.86 -19.71 -25.16
N ALA A 31 12.15 -20.78 -24.78
CA ALA A 31 11.05 -20.65 -23.83
C ALA A 31 11.58 -20.04 -22.51
N GLY A 32 10.84 -19.06 -22.00
CA GLY A 32 11.20 -18.32 -20.78
C GLY A 32 11.83 -16.97 -21.05
N ASP A 33 12.26 -16.70 -22.28
CA ASP A 33 12.76 -15.38 -22.66
C ASP A 33 11.64 -14.34 -22.63
N VAL A 34 11.95 -13.16 -22.09
CA VAL A 34 11.03 -12.03 -22.02
C VAL A 34 11.62 -10.87 -22.81
N VAL A 35 10.84 -10.35 -23.75
CA VAL A 35 11.20 -9.23 -24.60
C VAL A 35 10.34 -8.02 -24.25
N ALA A 36 10.98 -6.86 -24.07
CA ALA A 36 10.25 -5.62 -23.83
C ALA A 36 9.42 -5.22 -25.06
N ALA A 37 8.14 -4.90 -24.85
CA ALA A 37 7.32 -4.32 -25.90
C ALA A 37 7.83 -2.92 -26.27
N GLY A 38 7.66 -2.54 -27.53
CA GLY A 38 7.86 -1.18 -28.02
C GLY A 38 6.90 -0.21 -27.33
N GLY A 39 7.11 1.09 -27.49
CA GLY A 39 6.35 2.12 -26.74
C GLY A 39 4.83 2.18 -27.01
N GLN A 40 4.23 1.23 -27.74
CA GLN A 40 2.78 1.10 -27.89
C GLN A 40 2.24 0.06 -26.91
N PRO A 41 1.24 0.42 -26.07
CA PRO A 41 0.59 -0.54 -25.18
C PRO A 41 -0.07 -1.68 -25.96
N ILE A 42 -0.08 -2.88 -25.37
CA ILE A 42 -0.82 -4.02 -25.91
C ILE A 42 -2.33 -3.73 -25.86
N ARG A 43 -2.98 -3.62 -27.03
CA ARG A 43 -4.40 -3.24 -27.17
C ARG A 43 -5.30 -4.45 -27.44
N THR A 44 -5.65 -5.17 -26.39
CA THR A 44 -6.53 -6.35 -26.44
C THR A 44 -7.61 -6.26 -25.36
N PRO A 45 -8.60 -7.17 -25.33
CA PRO A 45 -9.52 -7.25 -24.21
C PRO A 45 -8.75 -7.31 -22.89
N ALA A 46 -9.19 -6.51 -21.94
CA ALA A 46 -8.61 -6.44 -20.62
C ALA A 46 -9.48 -7.21 -19.61
N PHE A 47 -8.85 -7.72 -18.57
CA PHE A 47 -9.52 -8.20 -17.36
C PHE A 47 -8.88 -7.56 -16.14
N ASP A 48 -9.64 -7.52 -15.05
CA ASP A 48 -9.25 -6.83 -13.83
C ASP A 48 -8.92 -7.82 -12.71
N VAL A 49 -7.76 -7.63 -12.10
CA VAL A 49 -7.36 -8.32 -10.85
C VAL A 49 -7.38 -7.30 -9.73
N ARG A 50 -8.13 -7.58 -8.66
CA ARG A 50 -8.23 -6.68 -7.51
C ARG A 50 -6.98 -6.81 -6.65
N LEU A 51 -6.43 -5.67 -6.23
CA LEU A 51 -5.30 -5.58 -5.32
C LEU A 51 -5.67 -4.66 -4.15
N PRO A 52 -5.00 -4.76 -3.00
CA PRO A 52 -5.27 -3.86 -1.88
C PRO A 52 -5.15 -2.37 -2.23
N THR A 53 -4.20 -2.02 -3.11
CA THR A 53 -3.91 -0.65 -3.51
C THR A 53 -4.65 -0.20 -4.78
N GLY A 54 -5.49 -1.06 -5.38
CA GLY A 54 -6.25 -0.70 -6.58
C GLY A 54 -6.70 -1.89 -7.42
N THR A 55 -6.77 -1.69 -8.73
CA THR A 55 -7.15 -2.70 -9.71
C THR A 55 -6.06 -2.81 -10.78
N LEU A 56 -5.48 -3.99 -10.91
CA LEU A 56 -4.53 -4.31 -11.98
C LEU A 56 -5.32 -4.69 -13.23
N GLU A 57 -5.36 -3.80 -14.20
CA GLU A 57 -5.92 -4.09 -15.52
C GLU A 57 -4.86 -4.83 -16.34
N VAL A 58 -5.12 -6.09 -16.71
CA VAL A 58 -4.22 -6.95 -17.47
C VAL A 58 -4.79 -7.17 -18.87
N ARG A 59 -3.91 -7.12 -19.89
CA ARG A 59 -4.23 -7.27 -21.30
C ARG A 59 -3.37 -8.39 -21.88
N LEU A 60 -4.01 -9.41 -22.44
CA LEU A 60 -3.34 -10.54 -23.07
C LEU A 60 -3.56 -10.52 -24.58
N ARG A 61 -2.48 -10.64 -25.36
CA ARG A 61 -2.52 -10.81 -26.80
C ARG A 61 -2.28 -12.26 -27.14
N ALA A 62 -3.15 -12.84 -27.98
CA ALA A 62 -3.05 -14.22 -28.43
C ALA A 62 -1.62 -14.55 -28.90
N ALA A 63 -1.17 -15.76 -28.56
CA ALA A 63 0.21 -16.15 -28.80
C ALA A 63 0.53 -16.23 -30.31
N THR A 64 1.65 -15.64 -30.73
CA THR A 64 2.04 -15.58 -32.15
C THR A 64 3.42 -16.21 -32.40
N PRO A 65 3.68 -16.77 -33.59
CA PRO A 65 5.00 -17.32 -33.92
C PRO A 65 6.06 -16.25 -34.18
N THR A 66 5.67 -14.97 -34.20
CA THR A 66 6.56 -13.84 -34.52
C THR A 66 6.05 -12.59 -33.84
N VAL A 67 6.97 -11.77 -33.31
CA VAL A 67 6.70 -10.39 -32.87
C VAL A 67 7.26 -9.44 -33.92
N SER A 68 6.45 -8.48 -34.36
CA SER A 68 6.88 -7.53 -35.38
C SER A 68 7.90 -6.53 -34.83
N ALA A 69 8.80 -6.05 -35.67
CA ALA A 69 9.74 -4.98 -35.33
C ALA A 69 9.08 -3.74 -34.71
N SER A 70 7.86 -3.38 -35.14
CA SER A 70 7.14 -2.24 -34.57
C SER A 70 6.60 -2.48 -33.16
N ASP A 71 6.50 -3.74 -32.75
CA ASP A 71 5.98 -4.14 -31.44
C ASP A 71 7.11 -4.38 -30.42
N THR A 72 8.39 -4.42 -30.83
CA THR A 72 9.54 -4.60 -29.92
C THR A 72 10.20 -3.27 -29.59
N ALA A 73 10.83 -3.18 -28.42
CA ALA A 73 11.57 -1.98 -28.02
C ALA A 73 12.82 -1.72 -28.90
N GLU A 74 13.40 -2.78 -29.44
CA GLU A 74 14.64 -2.75 -30.22
C GLU A 74 14.40 -2.50 -31.72
N GLY A 75 13.15 -2.58 -32.18
CA GLY A 75 12.83 -2.39 -33.60
C GLY A 75 13.18 -3.60 -34.46
N GLU A 76 13.32 -4.77 -33.85
CA GLU A 76 13.71 -6.03 -34.51
C GLU A 76 12.52 -7.00 -34.55
N GLU A 77 12.39 -7.70 -35.68
CA GLU A 77 11.41 -8.78 -35.81
C GLU A 77 11.98 -10.03 -35.17
N LEU A 78 11.17 -10.65 -34.30
CA LEU A 78 11.60 -11.79 -33.51
C LEU A 78 10.74 -13.01 -33.88
N PRO A 79 11.26 -13.93 -34.73
CA PRO A 79 10.62 -15.22 -34.95
C PRO A 79 10.81 -16.12 -33.73
N ALA A 80 9.79 -16.90 -33.39
CA ALA A 80 9.90 -17.94 -32.36
C ALA A 80 10.53 -19.20 -32.95
N VAL A 81 11.21 -19.97 -32.11
CA VAL A 81 11.68 -21.32 -32.47
C VAL A 81 10.50 -22.31 -32.51
N ASP A 82 10.70 -23.47 -33.13
CA ASP A 82 9.70 -24.53 -33.17
C ASP A 82 9.25 -24.94 -31.76
N GLY A 83 7.93 -24.99 -31.53
CA GLY A 83 7.35 -25.34 -30.23
C GLY A 83 7.18 -24.16 -29.26
N VAL A 84 7.54 -22.94 -29.67
CA VAL A 84 7.44 -21.72 -28.86
C VAL A 84 6.56 -20.68 -29.58
N ARG A 85 5.85 -19.87 -28.80
CA ARG A 85 5.07 -18.71 -29.25
C ARG A 85 5.33 -17.52 -28.35
N TYR A 86 5.11 -16.31 -28.87
CA TYR A 86 5.15 -15.10 -28.06
C TYR A 86 3.77 -14.74 -27.54
N LEU A 87 3.59 -14.77 -26.22
CA LEU A 87 2.42 -14.26 -25.52
C LEU A 87 2.66 -12.80 -25.12
N GLY A 88 1.86 -11.89 -25.65
CA GLY A 88 1.94 -10.47 -25.28
C GLY A 88 1.17 -10.20 -23.99
N VAL A 89 1.83 -9.63 -22.98
CA VAL A 89 1.24 -9.30 -21.68
C VAL A 89 1.47 -7.84 -21.35
N GLY A 90 0.39 -7.08 -21.20
CA GLY A 90 0.44 -5.68 -20.76
C GLY A 90 -0.36 -5.51 -19.47
N TRP A 91 0.09 -4.64 -18.58
CA TRP A 91 -0.62 -4.38 -17.33
C TRP A 91 -0.53 -2.92 -16.90
N GLU A 92 -1.55 -2.47 -16.18
CA GLU A 92 -1.65 -1.13 -15.64
C GLU A 92 -2.31 -1.17 -14.27
N LEU A 93 -1.62 -0.68 -13.23
CA LEU A 93 -2.21 -0.53 -11.92
C LEU A 93 -3.01 0.77 -11.85
N ARG A 94 -4.33 0.64 -11.73
CA ARG A 94 -5.23 1.77 -11.52
C ARG A 94 -5.53 1.90 -10.04
N PRO A 95 -5.46 3.09 -9.42
CA PRO A 95 -5.83 3.30 -8.02
C PRO A 95 -7.35 3.26 -7.77
N THR A 96 -8.12 2.63 -8.66
CA THR A 96 -9.57 2.47 -8.56
C THR A 96 -9.91 1.20 -7.79
N GLY A 97 -11.08 1.20 -7.13
CA GLY A 97 -11.57 0.04 -6.39
C GLY A 97 -11.11 -0.02 -4.93
N THR A 98 -10.30 0.93 -4.46
CA THR A 98 -10.01 1.06 -3.02
C THR A 98 -11.29 1.45 -2.26
N PRO A 99 -11.53 0.92 -1.05
CA PRO A 99 -12.69 1.28 -0.24
C PRO A 99 -12.84 2.81 -0.05
N PRO A 100 -14.05 3.37 -0.09
CA PRO A 100 -14.26 4.80 0.14
C PRO A 100 -13.61 5.28 1.44
N GLY A 101 -12.87 6.40 1.40
CA GLY A 101 -12.17 6.95 2.56
C GLY A 101 -10.78 6.34 2.83
N SER A 102 -10.40 5.23 2.18
CA SER A 102 -9.09 4.57 2.39
C SER A 102 -7.93 5.16 1.60
N THR A 103 -8.14 6.11 0.68
CA THR A 103 -7.05 6.66 -0.16
C THR A 103 -5.86 7.17 0.67
N GLY A 104 -6.13 7.71 1.86
CA GLY A 104 -5.09 8.16 2.78
C GLY A 104 -4.29 7.04 3.44
N LEU A 105 -4.86 5.84 3.59
CA LEU A 105 -4.24 4.66 4.20
C LEU A 105 -3.13 4.11 3.30
N PHE A 106 -3.35 4.11 1.98
CA PHE A 106 -2.41 3.58 0.99
C PHE A 106 -1.44 4.63 0.44
N ALA A 107 -1.45 5.85 0.97
CA ALA A 107 -0.57 6.91 0.52
C ALA A 107 0.89 6.58 0.88
N GLY A 108 1.77 6.53 -0.12
CA GLY A 108 3.19 6.22 0.07
C GLY A 108 3.51 4.73 0.16
N VAL A 109 2.54 3.85 -0.12
CA VAL A 109 2.80 2.42 -0.28
C VAL A 109 3.51 2.20 -1.62
N ASP A 110 4.76 1.72 -1.56
CA ASP A 110 5.58 1.40 -2.72
C ASP A 110 5.49 -0.09 -3.14
N GLU A 111 4.63 -0.87 -2.49
CA GLU A 111 4.43 -2.29 -2.79
C GLU A 111 3.90 -2.47 -4.22
N ARG A 112 4.61 -3.26 -5.03
CA ARG A 112 4.28 -3.50 -6.44
C ARG A 112 3.83 -4.94 -6.63
N PRO A 113 2.78 -5.19 -7.44
CA PRO A 113 2.41 -6.55 -7.75
C PRO A 113 3.50 -7.23 -8.59
N THR A 114 3.70 -8.53 -8.36
CA THR A 114 4.50 -9.39 -9.23
C THR A 114 3.60 -10.08 -10.24
N LEU A 115 4.11 -10.32 -11.44
CA LEU A 115 3.38 -11.03 -12.50
C LEU A 115 4.25 -12.19 -12.99
N THR A 116 3.72 -13.40 -12.94
CA THR A 116 4.46 -14.61 -13.36
C THR A 116 3.57 -15.50 -14.21
N LEU A 117 3.99 -15.85 -15.43
CA LEU A 117 3.32 -16.90 -16.20
C LEU A 117 3.76 -18.26 -15.70
N VAL A 118 2.81 -19.18 -15.53
CA VAL A 118 3.06 -20.52 -15.00
C VAL A 118 2.42 -21.56 -15.90
N GLY A 119 3.21 -22.56 -16.28
CA GLY A 119 2.80 -23.71 -17.08
C GLY A 119 3.36 -25.02 -16.55
N GLU A 120 3.32 -26.07 -17.36
CA GLU A 120 3.91 -27.37 -17.01
C GLU A 120 5.45 -27.27 -16.90
N GLY A 121 5.94 -27.07 -15.68
CA GLY A 121 7.38 -27.10 -15.38
C GLY A 121 8.12 -25.78 -15.60
N GLU A 122 7.42 -24.72 -15.99
CA GLU A 122 8.02 -23.42 -16.29
C GLU A 122 7.34 -22.28 -15.52
N ARG A 123 8.16 -21.30 -15.09
CA ARG A 123 7.71 -20.07 -14.43
C ARG A 123 8.49 -18.89 -15.01
N ILE A 124 7.78 -17.94 -15.61
CA ILE A 124 8.37 -16.81 -16.32
C ILE A 124 7.98 -15.53 -15.58
N ASP A 125 8.94 -14.89 -14.92
CA ASP A 125 8.71 -13.62 -14.23
C ASP A 125 8.66 -12.47 -15.24
N LEU A 126 7.52 -11.79 -15.31
CA LEU A 126 7.29 -10.67 -16.22
C LEU A 126 7.74 -9.34 -15.61
N ALA A 127 7.83 -9.26 -14.28
CA ALA A 127 8.10 -8.02 -13.54
C ALA A 127 9.58 -7.59 -13.57
N VAL A 128 10.45 -8.37 -14.22
CA VAL A 128 11.86 -8.01 -14.45
C VAL A 128 12.03 -6.81 -15.40
N HIS A 129 10.97 -6.42 -16.13
CA HIS A 129 10.95 -5.25 -16.99
C HIS A 129 9.95 -4.19 -16.50
N ASP A 130 10.34 -2.92 -16.61
CA ASP A 130 9.46 -1.78 -16.34
C ASP A 130 8.46 -1.63 -17.50
N ALA A 131 7.35 -2.37 -17.43
CA ALA A 131 6.50 -2.65 -18.57
C ALA A 131 5.43 -1.59 -18.82
N ALA A 132 5.82 -0.31 -18.89
CA ALA A 132 4.90 0.78 -19.25
C ALA A 132 4.14 0.53 -20.57
N ALA A 133 4.66 -0.34 -21.45
CA ALA A 133 3.99 -0.80 -22.67
C ALA A 133 3.63 -2.31 -22.70
N GLY A 134 4.07 -3.09 -21.72
CA GLY A 134 3.96 -4.56 -21.69
C GLY A 134 5.24 -5.29 -22.11
N VAL A 135 5.13 -6.61 -22.24
CA VAL A 135 6.20 -7.53 -22.65
C VAL A 135 5.66 -8.59 -23.61
N PHE A 136 6.56 -9.25 -24.33
CA PHE A 136 6.30 -10.49 -25.06
C PHE A 136 7.12 -11.61 -24.42
N ALA A 137 6.46 -12.60 -23.84
CA ALA A 137 7.11 -13.77 -23.28
C ALA A 137 7.11 -14.91 -24.30
N ALA A 138 8.26 -15.52 -24.54
CA ALA A 138 8.39 -16.76 -25.28
C ALA A 138 7.90 -17.92 -24.41
N VAL A 139 6.83 -18.57 -24.83
CA VAL A 139 6.10 -19.59 -24.07
C VAL A 139 5.90 -20.86 -24.91
N PRO A 140 5.78 -22.05 -24.29
CA PRO A 140 5.32 -23.25 -24.98
C PRO A 140 3.98 -23.03 -25.70
N GLU A 141 3.77 -23.69 -26.85
CA GLU A 141 2.55 -23.47 -27.68
C GLU A 141 1.23 -23.76 -26.93
N ASP A 142 1.27 -24.67 -25.96
CA ASP A 142 0.13 -25.14 -25.17
C ASP A 142 -0.13 -24.29 -23.91
N LEU A 143 0.82 -23.45 -23.48
CA LEU A 143 0.68 -22.62 -22.28
C LEU A 143 -0.62 -21.79 -22.27
N PRO A 144 -1.05 -21.13 -23.37
CA PRO A 144 -2.28 -20.34 -23.34
C PRO A 144 -3.54 -21.14 -23.01
N GLU A 145 -3.53 -22.47 -23.23
CA GLU A 145 -4.67 -23.36 -22.96
C GLU A 145 -4.56 -24.05 -21.60
N THR A 146 -3.35 -24.27 -21.08
CA THR A 146 -3.10 -25.08 -19.87
C THR A 146 -2.55 -24.29 -18.68
N GLY A 147 -2.04 -23.09 -18.92
CA GLY A 147 -1.35 -22.27 -17.94
C GLY A 147 -2.21 -21.18 -17.31
N HIS A 148 -1.60 -20.47 -16.38
CA HIS A 148 -2.21 -19.36 -15.67
C HIS A 148 -1.20 -18.21 -15.45
N LEU A 149 -1.72 -17.02 -15.23
CA LEU A 149 -0.97 -15.87 -14.75
C LEU A 149 -1.10 -15.81 -13.22
N GLU A 150 0.02 -15.83 -12.51
CA GLU A 150 0.10 -15.54 -11.09
C GLU A 150 0.32 -14.05 -10.87
N VAL A 151 -0.60 -13.42 -10.13
CA VAL A 151 -0.48 -12.04 -9.65
C VAL A 151 -0.21 -12.06 -8.16
N GLY A 152 1.01 -11.69 -7.77
CA GLY A 152 1.44 -11.66 -6.38
C GLY A 152 1.37 -10.26 -5.78
N PHE A 153 1.00 -10.16 -4.50
CA PHE A 153 1.04 -8.91 -3.73
C PHE A 153 1.26 -9.23 -2.24
N ASP A 154 2.33 -8.71 -1.64
CA ASP A 154 2.72 -8.97 -0.25
C ASP A 154 2.64 -10.47 0.12
N GLY A 155 3.26 -11.32 -0.70
CA GLY A 155 3.32 -12.77 -0.51
C GLY A 155 2.04 -13.56 -0.80
N VAL A 156 0.90 -12.91 -1.06
CA VAL A 156 -0.34 -13.56 -1.49
C VAL A 156 -0.40 -13.62 -3.02
N VAL A 157 -0.78 -14.77 -3.55
CA VAL A 157 -0.86 -15.03 -5.00
C VAL A 157 -2.30 -15.31 -5.40
N GLN A 158 -2.73 -14.62 -6.46
CA GLN A 158 -3.98 -14.88 -7.18
C GLN A 158 -3.63 -15.55 -8.52
N GLN A 159 -4.46 -16.47 -8.98
CA GLN A 159 -4.25 -17.15 -10.26
C GLN A 159 -5.30 -16.69 -11.27
N VAL A 160 -4.89 -16.47 -12.51
CA VAL A 160 -5.81 -16.14 -13.61
C VAL A 160 -5.61 -17.14 -14.73
N SER A 161 -6.65 -17.89 -15.08
CA SER A 161 -6.61 -18.79 -16.23
C SER A 161 -6.30 -18.00 -17.50
N LEU A 162 -5.32 -18.45 -18.29
CA LEU A 162 -5.05 -17.84 -19.59
C LEU A 162 -6.16 -18.14 -20.60
N ASP A 163 -6.89 -19.25 -20.41
CA ASP A 163 -8.12 -19.57 -21.12
C ASP A 163 -9.34 -19.03 -20.34
N GLY A 164 -10.09 -18.11 -20.95
CA GLY A 164 -11.31 -17.55 -20.38
C GLY A 164 -11.14 -16.47 -19.31
N TYR A 165 -9.92 -16.22 -18.81
CA TYR A 165 -9.59 -15.13 -17.86
C TYR A 165 -10.34 -15.21 -16.52
N GLU A 166 -10.67 -16.42 -16.07
CA GLU A 166 -11.25 -16.64 -14.74
C GLU A 166 -10.18 -16.41 -13.65
N VAL A 167 -10.54 -15.64 -12.63
CA VAL A 167 -9.64 -15.33 -11.51
C VAL A 167 -9.97 -16.23 -10.32
N GLU A 168 -8.96 -16.95 -9.83
CA GLU A 168 -8.96 -17.64 -8.56
C GLU A 168 -8.26 -16.76 -7.50
N PRO A 169 -9.02 -16.05 -6.66
CA PRO A 169 -8.45 -15.02 -5.79
C PRO A 169 -7.72 -15.59 -4.56
N GLY A 170 -7.95 -16.87 -4.21
CA GLY A 170 -7.31 -17.49 -3.05
C GLY A 170 -7.52 -16.70 -1.76
N ALA A 171 -6.43 -16.35 -1.06
CA ALA A 171 -6.48 -15.57 0.17
C ALA A 171 -6.94 -14.11 -0.04
N ALA A 172 -6.92 -13.61 -1.28
CA ALA A 172 -7.39 -12.28 -1.65
C ALA A 172 -8.90 -12.21 -1.94
N ALA A 173 -9.67 -13.28 -1.67
CA ALA A 173 -11.10 -13.36 -1.99
C ALA A 173 -11.92 -12.17 -1.46
N ALA A 174 -11.59 -11.65 -0.27
CA ALA A 174 -12.26 -10.50 0.33
C ALA A 174 -12.16 -9.19 -0.50
N LEU A 175 -11.24 -9.11 -1.47
CA LEU A 175 -11.17 -7.97 -2.40
C LEU A 175 -12.27 -7.99 -3.48
N TYR A 176 -12.94 -9.13 -3.66
CA TYR A 176 -13.96 -9.34 -4.68
C TYR A 176 -15.39 -9.27 -4.11
N ASP A 177 -15.51 -9.25 -2.79
CA ASP A 177 -16.77 -8.97 -2.13
C ASP A 177 -17.21 -7.52 -2.39
N ASP A 178 -18.52 -7.26 -2.25
CA ASP A 178 -19.02 -5.90 -2.36
C ASP A 178 -18.34 -5.01 -1.30
N PRO A 179 -17.78 -3.85 -1.69
CA PRO A 179 -17.13 -2.98 -0.72
C PRO A 179 -18.16 -2.56 0.33
N PRO A 180 -17.77 -2.53 1.62
CA PRO A 180 -18.68 -2.11 2.66
C PRO A 180 -19.19 -0.70 2.36
N ALA A 181 -20.44 -0.44 2.74
CA ALA A 181 -21.01 0.88 2.59
C ALA A 181 -20.11 1.91 3.29
N GLY A 182 -19.81 3.01 2.60
CA GLY A 182 -18.99 4.08 3.17
C GLY A 182 -19.55 4.51 4.53
N ARG A 183 -18.74 4.37 5.58
CA ARG A 183 -19.14 4.73 6.93
C ARG A 183 -19.07 6.24 7.09
N GLN A 184 -20.00 6.79 7.87
CA GLN A 184 -19.90 8.20 8.26
C GLN A 184 -18.79 8.34 9.29
N GLU A 185 -18.01 9.40 9.15
CA GLU A 185 -17.05 9.81 10.16
C GLU A 185 -17.78 10.09 11.47
N GLN A 186 -17.28 9.52 12.56
CA GLN A 186 -17.85 9.69 13.88
C GLN A 186 -17.12 10.78 14.65
N ASP A 187 -17.89 11.64 15.32
CA ASP A 187 -17.36 12.61 16.26
C ASP A 187 -16.82 11.88 17.49
N CYS A 188 -15.53 12.05 17.74
CA CYS A 188 -14.83 11.53 18.92
C CYS A 188 -14.34 12.65 19.83
N SER A 189 -14.91 13.84 19.74
CA SER A 189 -14.51 14.96 20.59
C SER A 189 -14.74 14.61 22.06
N GLY A 190 -13.73 14.85 22.89
CA GLY A 190 -13.82 14.62 24.32
C GLY A 190 -14.74 15.65 24.97
N SER A 191 -15.58 15.21 25.91
CA SER A 191 -16.41 16.12 26.71
C SER A 191 -15.78 16.48 28.07
N ALA A 192 -14.64 15.88 28.40
CA ALA A 192 -14.00 16.01 29.70
C ALA A 192 -12.63 16.70 29.58
N ALA A 193 -12.64 18.04 29.61
CA ALA A 193 -11.45 18.79 29.99
C ALA A 193 -11.28 18.79 31.52
N GLU A 194 -10.06 19.02 31.99
CA GLU A 194 -9.81 19.21 33.43
C GLU A 194 -10.64 20.36 34.01
N VAL A 195 -10.96 20.29 35.31
CA VAL A 195 -11.77 21.32 35.97
C VAL A 195 -11.10 22.69 35.87
N GLY A 196 -11.80 23.65 35.26
CA GLY A 196 -11.28 25.01 35.05
C GLY A 196 -10.47 25.18 33.76
N VAL A 197 -10.48 24.17 32.88
CA VAL A 197 -9.92 24.24 31.53
C VAL A 197 -11.07 24.24 30.53
N THR A 198 -11.02 25.16 29.57
CA THR A 198 -11.85 25.15 28.37
C THR A 198 -10.94 24.79 27.20
N VAL A 199 -11.34 23.81 26.39
CA VAL A 199 -10.59 23.38 25.20
C VAL A 199 -11.45 23.56 23.97
N ASP A 200 -10.83 23.98 22.87
CA ASP A 200 -11.41 23.95 21.53
C ASP A 200 -10.80 22.77 20.77
N GLN A 201 -11.50 21.62 20.82
CA GLN A 201 -11.04 20.36 20.29
C GLN A 201 -11.95 19.89 19.16
N THR A 202 -11.34 19.42 18.07
CA THR A 202 -12.01 18.62 17.04
C THR A 202 -11.46 17.19 17.10
N CYS A 203 -12.32 16.19 16.98
CA CYS A 203 -11.89 14.81 16.82
C CYS A 203 -12.86 14.07 15.90
N GLY A 204 -12.33 13.45 14.86
CA GLY A 204 -13.04 12.63 13.90
C GLY A 204 -12.41 11.25 13.79
N ALA A 205 -13.25 10.21 13.77
CA ALA A 205 -12.84 8.83 13.57
C ALA A 205 -13.62 8.23 12.39
N LEU A 206 -12.92 7.85 11.34
CA LEU A 206 -13.49 7.15 10.19
C LEU A 206 -12.97 5.71 10.18
N LEU A 207 -13.86 4.76 10.40
CA LEU A 207 -13.56 3.33 10.25
C LEU A 207 -13.71 2.91 8.78
N VAL A 208 -12.72 2.18 8.29
CA VAL A 208 -12.72 1.52 6.98
C VAL A 208 -12.25 0.08 7.15
N GLU A 209 -13.02 -0.86 6.63
CA GLU A 209 -12.64 -2.27 6.62
C GLU A 209 -11.78 -2.56 5.39
N VAL A 210 -10.63 -3.21 5.60
CA VAL A 210 -9.70 -3.54 4.52
C VAL A 210 -9.14 -4.96 4.72
N PRO A 211 -9.01 -5.78 3.66
CA PRO A 211 -8.42 -7.12 3.80
C PRO A 211 -6.90 -7.11 3.92
N TRP A 212 -6.27 -5.96 3.64
CA TRP A 212 -4.84 -5.74 3.77
C TRP A 212 -4.59 -4.29 4.19
N ALA A 213 -3.64 -4.08 5.10
CA ALA A 213 -3.20 -2.75 5.51
C ALA A 213 -1.67 -2.69 5.56
N PRO A 214 -1.05 -1.55 5.24
CA PRO A 214 0.40 -1.43 5.32
C PRO A 214 0.88 -1.67 6.75
N GLU A 215 2.08 -2.25 6.89
CA GLU A 215 2.69 -2.70 8.15
C GLU A 215 1.96 -3.85 8.88
N ALA A 216 0.65 -4.02 8.71
CA ALA A 216 -0.13 -5.14 9.24
C ALA A 216 -0.21 -6.34 8.27
N GLY A 217 -0.05 -6.11 6.98
CA GLY A 217 -0.15 -7.14 5.94
C GLY A 217 -1.60 -7.59 5.70
N TRP A 218 -1.76 -8.82 5.20
CA TRP A 218 -3.05 -9.45 4.98
C TRP A 218 -3.74 -9.82 6.29
N ALA A 219 -5.04 -9.54 6.39
CA ALA A 219 -5.87 -10.00 7.49
C ALA A 219 -5.96 -11.54 7.49
N PRO A 220 -6.19 -12.17 8.66
CA PRO A 220 -6.49 -13.60 8.73
C PRO A 220 -7.61 -14.00 7.76
N THR A 221 -7.53 -15.21 7.20
CA THR A 221 -8.51 -15.71 6.24
C THR A 221 -9.95 -15.58 6.76
N GLY A 222 -10.80 -14.94 5.96
CA GLY A 222 -12.22 -14.72 6.30
C GLY A 222 -12.46 -13.54 7.24
N THR A 223 -11.46 -12.70 7.48
CA THR A 223 -11.57 -11.48 8.31
C THR A 223 -11.03 -10.27 7.55
N THR A 224 -11.28 -9.09 8.10
CA THR A 224 -10.72 -7.81 7.65
C THR A 224 -9.98 -7.13 8.79
N TRP A 225 -9.20 -6.11 8.46
CA TRP A 225 -8.71 -5.14 9.42
C TRP A 225 -9.72 -4.00 9.58
N ALA A 226 -9.87 -3.54 10.81
CA ALA A 226 -10.50 -2.27 11.15
C ALA A 226 -9.45 -1.15 11.05
N ALA A 227 -9.36 -0.48 9.89
CA ALA A 227 -8.49 0.67 9.71
C ALA A 227 -9.23 1.97 10.09
N ILE A 228 -8.79 2.64 11.15
CA ILE A 228 -9.40 3.86 11.66
C ILE A 228 -8.51 5.05 11.30
N ARG A 229 -9.02 5.96 10.46
CA ARG A 229 -8.45 7.30 10.33
C ARG A 229 -8.87 8.11 11.54
N LEU A 230 -7.90 8.45 12.37
CA LEU A 230 -8.10 9.31 13.53
C LEU A 230 -7.51 10.67 13.24
N GLU A 231 -8.38 11.68 13.26
CA GLU A 231 -8.02 13.09 13.17
C GLU A 231 -8.38 13.69 14.52
N ALA A 232 -7.39 14.07 15.34
CA ALA A 232 -7.63 14.79 16.59
C ALA A 232 -6.82 16.07 16.61
N ARG A 233 -7.49 17.17 16.94
CA ARG A 233 -6.90 18.50 16.92
C ARG A 233 -7.31 19.30 18.14
N LEU A 234 -6.33 19.89 18.82
CA LEU A 234 -6.56 20.93 19.83
C LEU A 234 -6.07 22.27 19.31
N ASP A 235 -6.99 23.22 19.12
CA ASP A 235 -6.69 24.54 18.59
C ASP A 235 -6.22 25.49 19.68
N THR A 236 -7.00 25.60 20.74
CA THR A 236 -6.71 26.45 21.89
C THR A 236 -7.13 25.79 23.18
N ALA A 237 -6.42 26.14 24.26
CA ALA A 237 -6.83 25.82 25.61
C ALA A 237 -6.77 27.07 26.48
N GLU A 238 -7.80 27.26 27.30
CA GLU A 238 -7.89 28.34 28.28
C GLU A 238 -7.97 27.76 29.70
N VAL A 239 -7.12 28.25 30.60
CA VAL A 239 -7.09 27.81 32.00
C VAL A 239 -7.49 28.96 32.92
N GLY A 240 -8.54 28.76 33.72
CA GLY A 240 -9.06 29.74 34.66
C GLY A 240 -10.21 30.57 34.11
N ARG A 241 -10.54 31.68 34.80
CA ARG A 241 -11.64 32.60 34.43
C ARG A 241 -11.27 34.05 34.74
N GLY A 242 -11.85 34.99 33.98
CA GLY A 242 -11.68 36.42 34.20
C GLY A 242 -10.23 36.87 34.06
N THR A 243 -9.77 37.78 34.93
CA THR A 243 -8.39 38.31 34.89
C THR A 243 -7.32 37.27 35.27
N GLY A 244 -7.71 36.13 35.83
CA GLY A 244 -6.82 35.01 36.16
C GLY A 244 -6.76 33.92 35.08
N ALA A 245 -7.39 34.14 33.92
CA ALA A 245 -7.33 33.22 32.79
C ALA A 245 -5.98 33.31 32.05
N ALA A 246 -5.54 32.20 31.48
CA ALA A 246 -4.40 32.14 30.56
C ALA A 246 -4.76 31.29 29.35
N SER A 247 -4.37 31.75 28.16
CA SER A 247 -4.59 31.05 26.90
C SER A 247 -3.30 30.40 26.44
N TYR A 248 -3.42 29.20 25.87
CA TYR A 248 -2.31 28.37 25.44
C TYR A 248 -2.47 27.98 23.96
N THR A 249 -1.36 27.90 23.26
CA THR A 249 -1.27 27.38 21.90
C THR A 249 -0.50 26.07 21.92
N VAL A 250 -1.05 25.07 21.24
CA VAL A 250 -0.48 23.73 21.19
C VAL A 250 0.80 23.71 20.34
N THR A 251 1.82 23.04 20.86
CA THR A 251 3.16 22.91 20.27
C THR A 251 3.53 21.47 19.93
N GLY A 252 2.75 20.49 20.40
CA GLY A 252 2.86 19.10 20.04
C GLY A 252 1.65 18.30 20.54
N ALA A 253 1.42 17.15 19.92
CA ALA A 253 0.32 16.26 20.26
C ALA A 253 0.77 14.81 20.14
N GLU A 254 0.37 13.99 21.11
CA GLU A 254 0.56 12.55 21.13
C GLU A 254 -0.81 11.89 21.32
N VAL A 255 -1.10 10.86 20.55
CA VAL A 255 -2.39 10.15 20.62
C VAL A 255 -2.16 8.67 20.81
N THR A 256 -2.95 8.11 21.72
CA THR A 256 -3.08 6.67 21.93
C THR A 256 -4.54 6.29 21.77
N ALA A 257 -4.78 5.08 21.24
CA ALA A 257 -6.13 4.58 21.07
C ALA A 257 -6.18 3.08 21.30
N THR A 258 -7.35 2.61 21.71
CA THR A 258 -7.68 1.18 21.81
C THR A 258 -9.06 0.93 21.23
N LEU A 259 -9.24 -0.22 20.56
CA LEU A 259 -10.54 -0.69 20.09
C LEU A 259 -10.94 -1.92 20.89
N GLY A 260 -12.05 -1.84 21.63
CA GLY A 260 -12.46 -2.93 22.52
C GLY A 260 -11.45 -3.21 23.66
N GLY A 261 -10.60 -2.23 23.98
CA GLY A 261 -9.51 -2.37 24.95
C GLY A 261 -8.18 -2.88 24.39
N GLU A 262 -8.14 -3.29 23.12
CA GLU A 262 -6.93 -3.76 22.45
C GLU A 262 -6.20 -2.61 21.72
N PRO A 263 -4.86 -2.55 21.77
CA PRO A 263 -4.08 -1.56 21.03
C PRO A 263 -4.08 -1.87 19.52
N PRO A 264 -3.72 -0.89 18.66
CA PRO A 264 -3.58 -1.14 17.23
C PRO A 264 -2.44 -2.12 16.94
N VAL A 265 -2.62 -2.97 15.93
CA VAL A 265 -1.58 -3.86 15.42
C VAL A 265 -0.55 -3.11 14.56
N ALA A 266 -0.96 -1.99 13.95
CA ALA A 266 -0.10 -1.09 13.20
C ALA A 266 -0.58 0.36 13.33
N THR A 267 0.34 1.31 13.29
CA THR A 267 0.06 2.75 13.34
C THR A 267 0.82 3.45 12.24
N LEU A 268 0.09 4.03 11.28
CA LEU A 268 0.67 4.80 10.20
C LEU A 268 0.52 6.29 10.51
N GLU A 269 1.64 6.88 10.93
CA GLU A 269 1.71 8.31 11.15
C GLU A 269 1.60 9.05 9.83
N ARG A 270 0.79 10.11 9.80
CA ARG A 270 0.71 11.03 8.68
C ARG A 270 1.35 12.36 9.09
N PRO A 271 1.95 13.10 8.15
CA PRO A 271 2.45 14.43 8.43
C PRO A 271 1.34 15.29 9.04
N ALA A 272 1.55 15.74 10.28
CA ALA A 272 0.65 16.66 10.94
C ALA A 272 0.50 17.95 10.11
N THR A 273 -0.72 18.47 9.98
CA THR A 273 -0.95 19.74 9.28
C THR A 273 -0.70 20.95 10.18
N GLY A 274 -0.53 20.72 11.48
CA GLY A 274 -0.19 21.70 12.50
C GLY A 274 0.25 21.05 13.82
N ALA A 275 0.77 21.84 14.75
CA ALA A 275 1.36 21.33 15.99
C ALA A 275 0.36 20.65 16.95
N GLY A 276 -0.93 20.99 16.84
CA GLY A 276 -1.99 20.37 17.65
C GLY A 276 -2.76 19.28 16.93
N ASP A 277 -2.36 18.89 15.71
CA ASP A 277 -3.06 17.95 14.86
C ASP A 277 -2.36 16.59 14.87
N THR A 278 -3.09 15.56 15.24
CA THR A 278 -2.67 14.16 15.13
C THR A 278 -3.49 13.53 14.03
N ASN A 279 -2.81 13.25 12.91
CA ASN A 279 -3.36 12.48 11.81
C ASN A 279 -2.66 11.12 11.79
N ALA A 280 -3.42 10.06 12.01
CA ALA A 280 -2.90 8.70 11.92
C ALA A 280 -3.95 7.75 11.34
N TRP A 281 -3.47 6.69 10.72
CA TRP A 281 -4.25 5.48 10.53
C TRP A 281 -3.87 4.46 11.59
N LEU A 282 -4.87 3.95 12.29
CA LEU A 282 -4.72 2.95 13.33
C LEU A 282 -5.37 1.67 12.81
N VAL A 283 -4.60 0.59 12.71
CA VAL A 283 -5.09 -0.69 12.21
C VAL A 283 -5.35 -1.61 13.39
N PHE A 284 -6.54 -2.16 13.49
CA PHE A 284 -6.95 -3.11 14.52
C PHE A 284 -7.46 -4.39 13.88
N ALA A 285 -7.43 -5.50 14.62
CA ALA A 285 -8.27 -6.64 14.28
C ALA A 285 -9.74 -6.22 14.31
N GLU A 286 -10.53 -6.65 13.33
CA GLU A 286 -11.97 -6.38 13.30
C GLU A 286 -12.64 -7.04 14.53
N PRO A 287 -13.42 -6.30 15.33
CA PRO A 287 -14.12 -6.87 16.47
C PRO A 287 -15.35 -7.68 16.02
N ASP A 288 -15.59 -8.84 16.63
CA ASP A 288 -16.77 -9.69 16.34
C ASP A 288 -18.12 -9.07 16.75
N ALA A 289 -18.09 -7.97 17.50
CA ALA A 289 -19.24 -7.27 18.05
C ALA A 289 -18.95 -5.77 18.19
N PRO A 290 -19.97 -4.91 18.37
CA PRO A 290 -19.74 -3.49 18.63
C PRO A 290 -18.75 -3.28 19.76
N ALA A 291 -17.72 -2.48 19.50
CA ALA A 291 -16.60 -2.24 20.39
C ALA A 291 -16.44 -0.74 20.63
N ASP A 292 -15.91 -0.39 21.81
CA ASP A 292 -15.67 1.01 22.14
C ASP A 292 -14.26 1.39 21.66
N LEU A 293 -14.17 2.41 20.79
CA LEU A 293 -12.94 3.11 20.45
C LEU A 293 -12.67 4.13 21.55
N ALA A 294 -11.65 3.87 22.37
CA ALA A 294 -11.18 4.83 23.37
C ALA A 294 -9.95 5.56 22.83
N VAL A 295 -10.00 6.89 22.82
CA VAL A 295 -8.90 7.75 22.35
C VAL A 295 -8.44 8.61 23.52
N THR A 296 -7.13 8.65 23.75
CA THR A 296 -6.49 9.57 24.68
C THR A 296 -5.45 10.39 23.93
N ALA A 297 -5.58 11.71 24.00
CA ALA A 297 -4.65 12.65 23.39
C ALA A 297 -4.00 13.51 24.46
N GLU A 298 -2.67 13.64 24.40
CA GLU A 298 -1.88 14.54 25.22
C GLU A 298 -1.34 15.67 24.34
N TYR A 299 -1.57 16.91 24.74
CA TYR A 299 -1.15 18.10 24.02
C TYR A 299 -0.16 18.90 24.84
N ALA A 300 1.05 19.09 24.33
CA ALA A 300 2.00 20.06 24.87
C ALA A 300 1.61 21.46 24.37
N ALA A 301 1.62 22.46 25.25
CA ALA A 301 1.20 23.80 24.89
C ALA A 301 1.95 24.89 25.63
N ASP A 302 2.16 26.02 24.96
CA ASP A 302 2.82 27.20 25.51
C ASP A 302 1.80 28.31 25.76
N ARG A 303 1.94 28.98 26.90
CA ARG A 303 1.08 30.12 27.24
C ARG A 303 1.38 31.28 26.29
N THR A 304 0.34 31.72 25.58
CA THR A 304 0.45 32.86 24.64
C THR A 304 -0.05 34.16 25.23
N SER A 305 -0.96 34.11 26.21
CA SER A 305 -1.47 35.31 26.88
C SER A 305 -2.11 35.00 28.24
N GLY A 306 -2.43 36.07 28.99
CA GLY A 306 -3.15 36.00 30.26
C GLY A 306 -2.25 35.98 31.49
N SER A 307 -2.75 35.44 32.60
CA SER A 307 -2.13 35.53 33.93
C SER A 307 -0.72 34.91 33.97
N GLU A 308 0.24 35.68 34.46
CA GLU A 308 1.63 35.25 34.69
C GLU A 308 1.77 34.21 35.81
N ASP A 309 0.79 34.13 36.70
CA ASP A 309 0.73 33.15 37.81
C ASP A 309 0.48 31.71 37.32
N ARG A 310 0.11 31.55 36.05
CA ARG A 310 0.00 30.25 35.39
C ARG A 310 1.37 29.79 34.87
N PRO A 311 1.60 28.48 34.66
CA PRO A 311 2.87 28.03 34.10
C PRO A 311 3.02 28.52 32.65
N ALA A 312 4.28 28.73 32.22
CA ALA A 312 4.57 29.12 30.84
C ALA A 312 4.29 27.98 29.84
N THR A 313 4.36 26.73 30.31
CA THR A 313 4.09 25.52 29.54
C THR A 313 3.06 24.68 30.29
N ALA A 314 2.13 24.06 29.57
CA ALA A 314 1.13 23.15 30.13
C ALA A 314 1.01 21.89 29.27
N ARG A 315 0.41 20.86 29.87
CA ARG A 315 -0.07 19.69 29.14
C ARG A 315 -1.58 19.59 29.32
N PHE A 316 -2.28 19.29 28.24
CA PHE A 316 -3.71 19.06 28.26
C PHE A 316 -3.98 17.63 27.84
N THR A 317 -4.81 16.93 28.60
CA THR A 317 -5.23 15.58 28.25
C THR A 317 -6.71 15.61 27.88
N THR A 318 -7.05 15.00 26.76
CA THR A 318 -8.45 14.76 26.37
C THR A 318 -8.66 13.27 26.23
N ALA A 319 -9.80 12.78 26.70
CA ALA A 319 -10.21 11.41 26.52
C ALA A 319 -11.62 11.38 25.92
N SER A 320 -11.82 10.45 24.98
CA SER A 320 -13.12 10.17 24.39
C SER A 320 -13.33 8.67 24.24
N THR A 321 -14.59 8.29 24.17
CA THR A 321 -14.99 6.91 23.94
C THR A 321 -16.19 6.93 23.02
N THR A 322 -16.03 6.34 21.85
CA THR A 322 -17.06 6.29 20.81
C THR A 322 -17.33 4.83 20.45
N ARG A 323 -18.59 4.44 20.37
CA ARG A 323 -18.96 3.07 20.02
C ARG A 323 -18.86 2.86 18.51
N VAL A 324 -18.01 1.95 18.11
CA VAL A 324 -17.82 1.52 16.73
C VAL A 324 -18.58 0.21 16.55
N THR A 325 -19.50 0.19 15.60
CA THR A 325 -20.18 -1.05 15.18
C THR A 325 -19.39 -1.61 14.01
N PRO A 326 -18.99 -2.90 14.01
CA PRO A 326 -18.54 -3.58 12.81
C PRO A 326 -19.66 -3.62 11.76
#